data_AF-A0A3P7NZT2-F1
#
_entry.id   AF-A0A3P7NZT2-F1
#
_cell.length_a   1.000
_cell.length_b   1.000
_cell.length_c   1.000
_cell.angle_alpha   90.00
_cell.angle_beta   90.00
_cell.angle_gamma   90.00
#
_symmetry.space_group_name_H-M   'P 1'
#
loop_
_entity.id
_entity.type
_entity.pdbx_description
1 polymer ?
#
loop_
_entity_poly.entity_id
_entity_poly.type
_entity_poly.pdbx_seq_one_letter_code
_entity_poly.pdbx_strand_id
1 'polypeptide(L)'
;MRLKVVNSKNVQLLYVIETIYVDGKQKTRTVEKLGRYSDLEKKLNGANPIEWAKSISKILIAKKKNKNVRLLSSLGNPRLLIKRFNVPTTVAIFFFNRFITS
;
A
#
# COMPACT_ATOMS: atom_id res chain seq x y z
N MET A 1 3.92 0.44 -0.11
CA MET A 1 4.11 -0.83 -0.84
C MET A 1 5.44 -0.76 -1.54
N ARG A 2 6.13 -1.89 -1.76
CA ARG A 2 7.42 -1.93 -2.46
C ARG A 2 7.48 -3.10 -3.42
N LEU A 3 8.27 -2.94 -4.48
CA LEU A 3 8.62 -4.03 -5.38
C LEU A 3 9.60 -4.98 -4.65
N LYS A 4 9.32 -6.27 -4.69
CA LYS A 4 10.23 -7.33 -4.26
C LYS A 4 10.60 -8.17 -5.47
N VAL A 5 11.90 -8.22 -5.76
CA VAL A 5 12.50 -9.08 -6.77
C VAL A 5 13.09 -10.28 -6.05
N VAL A 6 12.69 -11.48 -6.44
CA VAL A 6 13.28 -12.72 -5.93
C VAL A 6 14.04 -13.36 -7.08
N ASN A 7 15.35 -13.48 -6.89
CA ASN A 7 16.23 -14.10 -7.86
C ASN A 7 16.51 -15.55 -7.45
N SER A 8 16.54 -16.43 -8.43
CA SER A 8 17.01 -17.81 -8.36
C SER A 8 17.85 -18.07 -9.61
N LYS A 9 18.61 -19.19 -9.62
CA LYS A 9 19.65 -19.46 -10.62
C LYS A 9 19.26 -19.12 -12.07
N ASN A 10 18.03 -19.44 -12.49
CA ASN A 10 17.50 -19.19 -13.84
C ASN A 10 16.16 -18.44 -13.84
N VAL A 11 15.70 -17.93 -12.69
CA VAL A 11 14.34 -17.40 -12.55
C VAL A 11 14.35 -16.13 -11.72
N GLN A 12 13.77 -15.07 -12.26
CA GLN A 12 13.52 -13.82 -11.55
C GLN A 12 12.02 -13.62 -11.43
N LEU A 13 11.52 -13.51 -10.20
CA LEU A 13 10.11 -13.34 -9.88
C LEU A 13 9.86 -11.94 -9.29
N LEU A 14 8.83 -11.28 -9.78
CA LEU A 14 8.43 -9.94 -9.38
C LEU A 14 7.15 -9.99 -8.53
N TYR A 15 7.22 -9.36 -7.36
CA TYR A 15 6.12 -9.26 -6.41
C TYR A 15 5.92 -7.83 -5.96
N VAL A 16 4.67 -7.45 -5.68
CA VAL A 16 4.35 -6.24 -4.92
C VAL A 16 3.99 -6.67 -3.51
N ILE A 17 4.76 -6.18 -2.54
CA ILE A 17 4.57 -6.50 -1.13
C ILE A 17 4.25 -5.24 -0.32
N GLU A 18 3.53 -5.44 0.76
CA GLU A 18 3.28 -4.42 1.77
C GLU A 18 3.67 -4.90 3.16
N THR A 19 4.08 -3.95 3.99
CA THR A 19 4.28 -4.17 5.41
C THR A 19 2.97 -3.84 6.11
N ILE A 20 2.50 -4.74 6.95
CA ILE A 20 1.34 -4.55 7.83
C ILE A 20 1.76 -4.80 9.28
N TYR A 21 1.13 -4.11 10.23
CA TYR A 21 1.28 -4.41 11.65
C TYR A 21 0.06 -5.22 12.08
N VAL A 22 0.30 -6.40 12.64
CA VAL A 22 -0.73 -7.27 13.19
C VAL A 22 -0.28 -7.61 14.61
N ASP A 23 -1.10 -7.23 15.59
CA ASP A 23 -0.83 -7.46 17.02
C ASP A 23 0.53 -6.89 17.48
N GLY A 24 0.84 -5.66 17.05
CA GLY A 24 2.10 -5.00 17.35
C GLY A 24 3.33 -5.57 16.63
N LYS A 25 3.20 -6.66 15.88
CA LYS A 25 4.29 -7.27 15.12
C LYS A 25 4.24 -6.88 13.65
N GLN A 26 5.40 -6.55 13.10
CA GLN A 26 5.56 -6.27 11.69
C GLN A 26 5.46 -7.58 10.88
N LYS A 27 4.47 -7.67 9.99
CA LYS A 27 4.29 -8.78 9.05
C LYS A 27 4.39 -8.26 7.62
N THR A 28 4.87 -9.10 6.71
CA THR A 28 4.89 -8.78 5.28
C THR A 28 3.75 -9.52 4.60
N ARG A 29 2.91 -8.80 3.85
CA ARG A 29 1.82 -9.35 3.05
C ARG A 29 2.12 -9.18 1.57
N THR A 30 1.93 -10.24 0.79
CA THR A 30 1.96 -10.16 -0.67
C THR A 30 0.64 -9.58 -1.16
N VAL A 31 0.72 -8.47 -1.91
CA VAL A 31 -0.45 -7.78 -2.49
C VAL A 31 -0.78 -8.40 -3.83
N GLU A 32 0.24 -8.55 -4.68
CA GLU A 32 0.08 -9.04 -6.04
C GLU A 32 1.36 -9.75 -6.52
N LYS A 33 1.19 -10.86 -7.23
CA LYS A 33 2.26 -11.60 -7.88
C LYS A 33 2.27 -11.23 -9.36
N LEU A 34 3.27 -10.46 -9.79
CA LEU A 34 3.35 -9.92 -11.15
C LEU A 34 3.79 -10.97 -12.17
N GLY A 35 4.68 -11.88 -11.77
CA GLY A 35 5.12 -12.99 -12.62
C GLY A 35 6.63 -13.12 -12.72
N ARG A 36 7.10 -13.94 -13.68
CA ARG A 36 8.52 -14.04 -14.00
C ARG A 36 8.94 -12.92 -14.94
N TYR A 37 10.19 -12.50 -14.83
CA TYR A 37 10.78 -11.48 -15.69
C TYR A 37 10.68 -11.86 -17.19
N SER A 38 11.07 -13.08 -17.55
CA SER A 38 11.04 -13.58 -18.94
C SER A 38 9.64 -13.59 -19.55
N ASP A 39 8.62 -13.90 -18.74
CA ASP A 39 7.23 -13.94 -19.19
C ASP A 39 6.69 -12.52 -19.41
N LEU A 40 7.13 -11.56 -18.58
CA LEU A 40 6.76 -10.16 -18.70
C LEU A 40 7.45 -9.48 -19.88
N GLU A 41 8.72 -9.79 -20.11
CA GLU A 41 9.49 -9.28 -21.25
C GLU A 41 8.83 -9.64 -22.59
N LYS A 42 8.36 -10.88 -22.73
CA LYS A 42 7.60 -11.33 -23.90
C LYS A 42 6.25 -10.61 -24.06
N LYS A 43 5.55 -10.36 -22.95
CA LYS A 43 4.24 -9.68 -22.96
C LYS A 43 4.34 -8.19 -23.25
N LEU A 44 5.45 -7.57 -22.86
CA LEU A 44 5.68 -6.13 -22.97
C LEU A 44 6.42 -5.76 -24.26
N ASN A 45 6.58 -6.70 -25.21
CA ASN A 45 7.21 -6.50 -26.51
C ASN A 45 8.56 -5.77 -26.42
N GLY A 46 9.41 -6.16 -25.47
CA GLY A 46 10.76 -5.58 -25.30
C GLY A 46 10.84 -4.37 -24.36
N ALA A 47 9.75 -3.90 -23.76
CA ALA A 47 9.82 -2.90 -22.69
C ALA A 47 10.30 -3.52 -21.36
N ASN A 48 11.04 -2.73 -20.56
CA ASN A 48 11.66 -3.20 -19.32
C ASN A 48 10.61 -3.63 -18.26
N PRO A 49 10.54 -4.92 -17.88
CA PRO A 49 9.59 -5.42 -16.91
C PRO A 49 9.68 -4.77 -15.52
N ILE A 50 10.86 -4.28 -15.13
CA ILE A 50 11.08 -3.65 -13.83
C ILE A 50 10.43 -2.27 -13.78
N GLU A 51 10.53 -1.49 -14.85
CA GLU A 51 9.90 -0.17 -14.94
C GLU A 51 8.38 -0.28 -14.96
N TRP A 52 7.85 -1.24 -15.73
CA TRP A 52 6.44 -1.58 -15.70
C TRP A 52 5.98 -1.94 -14.28
N ALA A 53 6.71 -2.81 -13.59
CA ALA A 53 6.38 -3.21 -12.23
C ALA A 53 6.43 -2.04 -11.21
N LYS A 54 7.38 -1.09 -11.38
CA LYS A 54 7.42 0.15 -10.59
C LYS A 54 6.16 1.00 -10.83
N SER A 55 5.75 1.18 -12.08
CA SER A 55 4.52 1.90 -12.42
C SER A 55 3.27 1.27 -11.80
N ILE A 56 3.14 -0.05 -11.88
CA ILE A 56 2.07 -0.79 -11.19
C ILE A 56 2.09 -0.55 -9.68
N SER A 57 3.27 -0.61 -9.05
CA SER A 57 3.37 -0.37 -7.61
C SER A 57 2.94 1.06 -7.21
N LYS A 58 3.23 2.06 -8.05
CA LYS A 58 2.82 3.46 -7.84
C LYS A 58 1.31 3.61 -7.95
N ILE A 59 0.69 2.96 -8.95
CA ILE A 59 -0.77 2.93 -9.12
C ILE A 59 -1.45 2.32 -7.88
N LEU A 60 -0.92 1.20 -7.36
CA LEU A 60 -1.45 0.56 -6.16
C LEU A 60 -1.35 1.44 -4.91
N ILE A 61 -0.24 2.17 -4.74
CA ILE A 61 -0.06 3.14 -3.65
C ILE A 61 -1.09 4.27 -3.75
N ALA A 62 -1.28 4.84 -4.94
CA ALA A 62 -2.26 5.91 -5.16
C ALA A 62 -3.69 5.44 -4.86
N LYS A 63 -4.07 4.24 -5.35
CA LYS A 63 -5.38 3.62 -5.06
C LYS A 63 -5.59 3.40 -3.57
N LYS A 64 -4.58 2.96 -2.84
CA LYS A 64 -4.65 2.78 -1.37
C LYS A 64 -4.83 4.11 -0.65
N LYS A 65 -4.12 5.18 -1.05
CA LYS A 65 -4.28 6.53 -0.50
C LYS A 65 -5.70 7.05 -0.73
N ASN A 66 -6.21 6.95 -1.95
CA ASN A 66 -7.56 7.41 -2.30
C ASN A 66 -8.64 6.65 -1.52
N LYS A 67 -8.49 5.33 -1.34
CA LYS A 67 -9.40 4.53 -0.52
C LYS A 67 -9.41 5.02 0.93
N ASN A 68 -8.23 5.29 1.50
CA ASN A 68 -8.13 5.82 2.86
C ASN A 68 -8.78 7.20 2.99
N VAL A 69 -8.56 8.10 2.03
CA VAL A 69 -9.20 9.43 2.00
C VAL A 69 -10.72 9.31 1.90
N ARG A 70 -11.23 8.42 1.04
CA ARG A 70 -12.68 8.17 0.92
C ARG A 70 -13.27 7.63 2.22
N LEU A 71 -12.57 6.72 2.89
CA LEU A 71 -12.98 6.22 4.20
C LEU A 71 -13.03 7.36 5.23
N LEU A 72 -12.01 8.23 5.29
CA LEU A 72 -11.99 9.37 6.21
C LEU A 72 -13.14 10.36 5.95
N SER A 73 -13.38 10.71 4.69
CA SER A 73 -14.49 11.58 4.30
C SER A 73 -15.85 10.97 4.66
N SER A 74 -16.04 9.67 4.44
CA SER A 74 -17.26 8.98 4.86
C SER A 74 -17.44 8.88 6.37
N LEU A 75 -16.34 8.88 7.12
CA LEU A 75 -16.39 8.69 8.56
C LEU A 75 -16.90 9.92 9.30
N GLY A 76 -16.73 11.14 8.75
CA GLY A 76 -17.43 12.40 9.11
C GLY A 76 -17.44 12.85 10.58
N ASN A 77 -17.05 12.00 11.52
CA ASN A 77 -17.33 12.06 12.93
C ASN A 77 -16.15 11.45 13.72
N PRO A 78 -15.50 12.22 14.62
CA PRO A 78 -14.34 11.78 15.38
C PRO A 78 -14.62 10.54 16.26
N ARG A 79 -15.87 10.31 16.69
CA ARG A 79 -16.25 9.14 17.51
C ARG A 79 -16.05 7.80 16.79
N LEU A 80 -16.18 7.76 15.46
CA LEU A 80 -16.00 6.55 14.67
C LEU A 80 -14.52 6.21 14.44
N LEU A 81 -13.64 7.21 14.42
CA LEU A 81 -12.18 7.02 14.35
C LEU A 81 -11.65 6.39 15.64
N ILE A 82 -12.17 6.85 16.80
CA ILE A 82 -11.81 6.34 18.14
C ILE A 82 -12.15 4.86 18.26
N LYS A 83 -13.37 4.44 17.87
CA LYS A 83 -13.80 3.03 17.90
C LYS A 83 -12.97 2.12 17.00
N ARG A 84 -12.46 2.63 15.87
CA ARG A 84 -11.81 1.80 14.84
C ARG A 84 -10.30 1.67 15.01
N PHE A 85 -9.65 2.67 15.59
CA PHE A 85 -8.19 2.70 15.74
C PHE A 85 -7.72 2.63 17.21
N ASN A 86 -8.64 2.46 18.17
CA ASN A 86 -8.36 2.42 19.61
C ASN A 86 -7.48 3.59 20.09
N VAL A 87 -7.67 4.76 19.48
CA VAL A 87 -6.89 5.96 19.77
C VAL A 87 -7.53 6.67 20.96
N PRO A 88 -6.77 7.10 21.98
CA PRO A 88 -7.32 7.87 23.09
C PRO A 88 -7.96 9.17 22.59
N THR A 89 -9.11 9.51 23.17
CA THR A 89 -9.97 10.66 22.81
C THR A 89 -9.21 11.97 22.72
N THR A 90 -8.26 12.20 23.64
CA THR A 90 -7.44 13.40 23.71
C THR A 90 -6.59 13.61 22.45
N VAL A 91 -6.01 12.53 21.91
CA VAL A 91 -5.18 12.59 20.70
C VAL A 91 -6.03 12.81 19.47
N ALA A 92 -7.19 12.14 19.37
CA ALA A 92 -8.10 12.27 18.25
C ALA A 92 -8.67 13.71 18.10
N ILE A 93 -9.02 14.35 19.21
CA ILE A 93 -9.52 15.74 19.23
C ILE A 93 -8.41 16.71 18.80
N PHE A 94 -7.18 16.50 19.26
CA PHE A 94 -6.04 17.36 18.93
C PHE A 94 -5.72 17.37 17.43
N PHE A 95 -5.78 16.19 16.78
CA PHE A 95 -5.61 16.09 15.33
C PHE A 95 -6.73 16.79 14.56
N PHE A 96 -7.98 16.67 15.03
CA PHE A 96 -9.12 17.27 14.34
C PHE A 96 -9.11 18.80 14.42
N ASN A 97 -8.83 19.37 15.61
CA ASN A 97 -8.77 20.83 15.79
C ASN A 97 -7.63 21.48 14.99
N ARG A 98 -6.50 20.78 14.80
CA ARG A 98 -5.38 21.31 14.01
C ARG A 98 -5.68 21.45 12.50
N PHE A 99 -6.68 20.74 12.00
CA PHE A 99 -7.09 20.84 10.59
C PHE A 99 -8.18 21.91 10.33
N ILE A 100 -8.82 22.42 11.38
CA ILE A 100 -9.92 23.40 11.25
C ILE A 100 -9.40 24.85 11.39
N THR A 101 -8.25 25.05 12.03
CA THR A 101 -7.69 26.39 12.29
C THR A 101 -6.63 26.85 11.27
N SER A 102 -6.70 26.38 10.02
CA SER A 102 -5.81 26.80 8.93
C SER A 102 -6.59 26.99 7.64
#